data_AF-R9L957-F1
#
_entry.id   AF-R9L957-F1
#
_cell.length_a   1.000
_cell.length_b   1.000
_cell.length_c   1.000
_cell.angle_alpha   90.00
_cell.angle_beta   90.00
_cell.angle_gamma   90.00
#
_symmetry.space_group_name_H-M   'P 1'
#
loop_
_entity.id
_entity.type
_entity.pdbx_description
1 polymer ?
#
loop_
_entity_poly.entity_id
_entity_poly.type
_entity_poly.pdbx_seq_one_letter_code
_entity_poly.pdbx_strand_id
1 'polypeptide(L)' 'MSEQVLQAVAIQKLLGLSKQDALKVLVFITGMQAGKELHLDEKAAKEKRCERAS' A
#
# COMPACT_ATOMS: atom_id res chain seq x y z
N MET A 1 -8.77 -19.18 3.42
CA MET A 1 -7.50 -18.48 3.12
C MET A 1 -7.70 -17.00 3.42
N SER A 2 -6.69 -16.30 3.92
CA SER A 2 -6.75 -14.84 4.08
C SER A 2 -6.54 -14.12 2.75
N GLU A 3 -7.00 -12.88 2.66
CA GLU A 3 -6.86 -12.04 1.46
C GLU A 3 -5.40 -11.86 1.03
N GLN A 4 -4.50 -11.60 1.99
CA GLN A 4 -3.06 -11.45 1.74
C GLN A 4 -2.44 -12.73 1.16
N VAL A 5 -2.90 -13.89 1.60
CA VAL A 5 -2.45 -15.19 1.07
C VAL A 5 -2.92 -15.35 -0.38
N LEU A 6 -4.15 -14.94 -0.69
CA LEU A 6 -4.68 -14.98 -2.06
C LEU A 6 -3.88 -14.05 -2.99
N GLN A 7 -3.58 -12.83 -2.53
CA GLN A 7 -2.77 -11.85 -3.27
C GLN A 7 -1.35 -12.34 -3.51
N ALA A 8 -0.68 -12.90 -2.49
CA ALA A 8 0.65 -13.49 -2.65
C ALA A 8 0.65 -14.63 -3.68
N VAL A 9 -0.37 -15.51 -3.66
CA VAL A 9 -0.51 -16.58 -4.65
C VAL A 9 -0.76 -16.05 -6.06
N ALA A 10 -1.56 -14.99 -6.20
CA ALA A 10 -1.79 -14.34 -7.49
C ALA A 10 -0.49 -13.73 -8.05
N ILE A 11 0.26 -12.99 -7.23
CA ILE A 11 1.56 -12.42 -7.59
C ILE A 11 2.54 -13.52 -8.00
N GLN A 12 2.60 -14.61 -7.21
CA GLN A 12 3.46 -15.75 -7.49
C GLN A 12 3.19 -16.33 -8.88
N LYS A 13 1.91 -16.57 -9.21
CA LYS A 13 1.50 -17.15 -10.50
C LYS A 13 1.71 -16.21 -11.68
N LEU A 14 1.37 -14.93 -11.53
CA LEU A 14 1.46 -13.94 -12.60
C LEU A 14 2.90 -13.63 -13.00
N LEU A 15 3.81 -13.61 -12.02
CA LEU A 15 5.20 -13.20 -12.22
C LEU A 15 6.18 -14.40 -12.26
N GLY A 16 5.69 -15.63 -12.09
CA GLY A 16 6.54 -16.82 -12.06
C GLY A 16 7.55 -16.82 -10.91
N LEU A 17 7.18 -16.21 -9.78
CA LEU A 17 8.09 -15.99 -8.64
C LEU A 17 8.12 -17.17 -7.67
N SER A 18 9.17 -17.21 -6.85
CA SER A 18 9.14 -18.01 -5.63
C SER A 18 8.10 -17.46 -4.64
N LYS A 19 7.64 -18.30 -3.71
CA LYS A 19 6.72 -17.86 -2.65
C LYS A 19 7.30 -16.71 -1.82
N GLN A 20 8.60 -16.73 -1.55
CA GLN A 20 9.26 -15.66 -0.78
C GLN A 20 9.31 -14.34 -1.56
N ASP A 21 9.61 -14.40 -2.86
CA ASP A 21 9.69 -13.18 -3.67
C ASP A 21 8.30 -12.58 -3.92
N ALA A 22 7.28 -13.41 -4.10
CA ALA A 22 5.89 -12.94 -4.16
C ALA A 22 5.46 -12.22 -2.88
N LEU A 23 5.91 -12.70 -1.70
CA LEU A 23 5.67 -12.02 -0.42
C LEU A 23 6.40 -10.68 -0.34
N LYS A 24 7.65 -10.58 -0.80
CA LYS A 24 8.38 -9.30 -0.84
C LYS A 24 7.66 -8.27 -1.72
N VAL A 25 7.18 -8.71 -2.88
CA VAL A 25 6.39 -7.86 -3.81
C VAL A 25 5.09 -7.42 -3.15
N LEU A 26 4.38 -8.32 -2.47
CA LEU A 26 3.17 -7.96 -1.72
C LEU A 26 3.45 -6.89 -0.67
N VAL A 27 4.49 -7.07 0.16
CA VAL A 27 4.90 -6.09 1.18
C VAL A 27 5.24 -4.74 0.54
N PHE A 28 5.95 -4.74 -0.59
CA PHE A 28 6.27 -3.51 -1.31
C PHE A 28 5.03 -2.76 -1.79
N ILE A 29 4.08 -3.45 -2.43
CA ILE A 29 2.81 -2.87 -2.91
C ILE A 29 2.02 -2.28 -1.73
N THR A 30 1.86 -3.04 -0.65
CA THR A 30 1.13 -2.56 0.54
C THR A 30 1.83 -1.36 1.17
N GLY A 31 3.17 -1.35 1.24
CA GLY A 31 3.94 -0.21 1.72
C GLY A 31 3.74 1.05 0.87
N MET A 32 3.69 0.91 -0.45
CA MET A 32 3.41 2.04 -1.36
C MET A 32 2.00 2.59 -1.18
N GLN A 33 1.00 1.72 -1.01
CA GLN A 33 -0.39 2.14 -0.77
C GLN A 33 -0.51 2.92 0.54
N ALA A 34 0.05 2.38 1.63
CA ALA A 34 0.07 3.06 2.92
C ALA A 34 0.82 4.40 2.84
N GLY A 35 1.97 4.45 2.17
CA GLY A 35 2.72 5.70 1.98
C GLY A 35 1.92 6.76 1.22
N LYS A 36 1.14 6.36 0.21
CA LYS A 36 0.26 7.27 -0.53
C LYS A 36 -0.89 7.79 0.32
N GLU A 37 -1.51 6.93 1.13
CA GLU A 37 -2.58 7.33 2.05
C GLU A 37 -2.08 8.32 3.10
N LEU A 38 -0.90 8.06 3.69
CA LEU A 38 -0.26 8.97 4.63
C LEU A 38 0.05 10.34 4.01
N HIS A 39 0.50 10.37 2.74
CA HIS A 39 0.76 11.61 2.04
C HIS A 39 -0.52 12.42 1.74
N LEU A 40 -1.64 11.74 1.47
CA LEU A 40 -2.94 12.39 1.28
C LEU A 40 -3.49 12.94 2.59
N ASP A 41 -3.36 12.20 3.68
CA ASP A 41 -3.76 12.63 5.02
C ASP A 41 -2.98 13.89 5.45
N GLU A 42 -1.66 13.92 5.21
CA GLU A 42 -0.83 15.10 5.51
C GLU A 42 -1.28 16.34 4.71
N LYS A 43 -1.65 16.18 3.44
CA LYS A 43 -2.16 17.28 2.61
C LYS A 43 -3.52 17.78 3.12
N ALA A 44 -4.44 16.87 3.41
CA ALA A 44 -5.75 17.23 3.94
C ALA A 44 -5.64 17.93 5.32
N ALA A 45 -4.70 17.50 6.16
CA ALA A 45 -4.44 18.13 7.45
C ALA A 45 -3.87 19.55 7.30
N LYS A 46 -3.02 19.80 6.29
CA LYS A 46 -2.45 21.13 6.01
C LYS A 46 -3.49 22.11 5.45
N GLU A 47 -4.39 21.67 4.57
CA GLU A 47 -5.47 22.51 4.03
C GLU A 47 -6.45 22.96 5.13
N LYS A 48 -6.92 22.05 5.98
CA LYS A 48 -7.82 22.39 7.11
C LYS A 48 -7.21 23.37 8.12
N ARG A 49 -5.87 23.44 8.19
CA ARG A 49 -5.16 24.37 9.08
C ARG A 49 -5.08 25.78 8.51
N CYS A 50 -5.09 25.94 7.18
CA CYS A 50 -5.15 27.25 6.51
C CYS A 50 -6.56 27.85 6.58
N GLU A 51 -7.61 27.05 6.41
CA GLU A 51 -9.01 27.54 6.44
C GLU A 51 -9.45 28.07 7.82
N ARG A 52 -8.81 27.64 8.91
CA ARG A 52 -9.12 28.10 10.28
C ARG A 52 -8.40 29.39 10.69
N ALA A 53 -7.47 29.88 9.86
CA ALA A 53 -6.65 31.06 10.16
C ALA A 53 -7.02 32.29 9.31
N SER A 54 -8.09 32.22 8.52
CA SER A 54 -8.75 33.34 7.81
C SER A 54 -10.13 33.59 8.39
#